data_AF-A0A8J7B8R4-F1
#
_entry.id   AF-A0A8J7B8R4-F1
#
_cell.length_a   1.000
_cell.length_b   1.000
_cell.length_c   1.000
_cell.angle_alpha   90.00
_cell.angle_beta   90.00
_cell.angle_gamma   90.00
#
_symmetry.space_group_name_H-M   'P 1'
#
loop_
_entity.id
_entity.type
_entity.pdbx_description
1 polymer ?
#
loop_
_entity_poly.entity_id
_entity_poly.type
_entity_poly.pdbx_seq_one_letter_code
_entity_poly.pdbx_strand_id
1 'polypeptide(L)'
;MNDSKELFDYWHDRVRLRNQKLMEAPGHLKTPELRHECTNYDELRQGREVQLLGEPERSKVIAIIKYECTAQALQYRAGCLRDRANKLEDACNELDREKSRLLKFVKALQEKLFGKDKELEQLKARIARLEAENETLRMEVEKAEAYAELQVEFEKLQKQYAVIEKRRKELAKNNQSLGGRVAGVQRVRQARDAAQALAKEQKQQITTLTKENQRLRKGNEKLQAELEKLQKRNDLGRTETQDNETR
;
A
#
# COMPACT_ATOMS: atom_id res chain seq x y z
N MET A 1 91.68 25.74 -65.65
CA MET A 1 90.30 25.21 -65.60
C MET A 1 89.49 26.20 -64.79
N ASN A 2 88.60 26.96 -65.42
CA ASN A 2 88.17 28.27 -64.90
C ASN A 2 86.66 28.40 -64.65
N ASP A 3 85.96 27.31 -64.35
CA ASP A 3 84.61 27.40 -63.81
C ASP A 3 84.57 26.86 -62.37
N SER A 4 84.31 27.75 -61.41
CA SER A 4 84.22 27.34 -60.00
C SER A 4 83.04 26.41 -59.77
N LYS A 5 82.01 26.46 -60.62
CA LYS A 5 80.85 25.57 -60.54
C LYS A 5 81.23 24.12 -60.87
N GLU A 6 81.96 23.90 -61.96
CA GLU A 6 82.43 22.56 -62.36
C GLU A 6 83.28 21.90 -61.27
N LEU A 7 84.11 22.69 -60.58
CA LEU A 7 84.91 22.19 -59.46
C LEU A 7 84.04 21.81 -58.25
N PHE A 8 82.98 22.58 -57.97
CA PHE A 8 82.01 22.24 -56.92
C PHE A 8 81.25 20.96 -57.26
N ASP A 9 80.69 20.88 -58.47
CA ASP A 9 79.93 19.72 -58.95
C ASP A 9 80.81 18.45 -58.96
N TYR A 10 82.08 18.58 -59.36
CA TYR A 10 83.05 17.48 -59.33
C TYR A 10 83.25 16.86 -57.94
N TRP A 11 83.37 17.71 -56.90
CA TRP A 11 83.54 17.22 -55.54
C TRP A 11 82.21 16.79 -54.91
N HIS A 12 81.10 17.44 -55.27
CA HIS A 12 79.75 17.07 -54.86
C HIS A 12 79.45 15.60 -55.18
N ASP A 13 79.72 15.16 -56.40
CA ASP A 13 79.46 13.79 -56.86
C ASP A 13 80.35 12.72 -56.19
N ARG A 14 81.47 13.15 -55.60
CA ARG A 14 82.44 12.26 -54.94
C ARG A 14 82.21 12.12 -53.44
N VAL A 15 81.36 12.97 -52.84
CA VAL A 15 80.97 12.81 -51.45
C VAL A 15 80.11 11.55 -51.31
N ARG A 16 80.48 10.70 -50.34
CA ARG A 16 79.72 9.50 -49.97
C ARG A 16 79.30 9.61 -48.53
N LEU A 17 77.99 9.57 -48.31
CA LEU A 17 77.41 9.51 -46.97
C LEU A 17 77.69 8.14 -46.32
N ARG A 18 78.01 8.18 -45.03
CA ARG A 18 78.32 7.03 -44.16
C ARG A 18 77.57 7.16 -42.84
N ASN A 19 77.50 6.09 -42.07
CA ASN A 19 76.94 6.10 -40.72
C ASN A 19 75.53 6.73 -40.63
N GLN A 20 74.61 6.27 -41.49
CA GLN A 20 73.21 6.74 -41.54
C GLN A 20 72.52 6.72 -40.17
N LYS A 21 72.78 5.70 -39.34
CA LYS A 21 72.24 5.59 -37.98
C LYS A 21 72.60 6.80 -37.10
N LEU A 22 73.82 7.33 -37.24
CA LEU A 22 74.24 8.51 -36.50
C LEU A 22 73.50 9.74 -37.03
N MET A 23 73.43 9.92 -38.35
CA MET A 23 72.69 11.03 -38.98
C MET A 23 71.20 11.02 -38.69
N GLU A 24 70.59 9.85 -38.48
CA GLU A 24 69.16 9.70 -38.12
C GLU A 24 68.89 9.91 -36.62
N ALA A 25 69.92 9.94 -35.79
CA ALA A 25 69.76 10.09 -34.35
C ALA A 25 69.10 11.44 -34.02
N PRO A 26 68.15 11.50 -33.07
CA PRO A 26 67.42 12.73 -32.76
C PRO A 26 68.28 13.80 -32.06
N GLY A 27 69.38 13.41 -31.41
CA GLY A 27 70.24 14.32 -30.66
C GLY A 27 71.10 15.21 -31.55
N HIS A 28 71.51 16.38 -31.05
CA HIS A 28 72.40 17.29 -31.77
C HIS A 28 73.75 16.62 -32.10
N LEU A 29 74.19 16.75 -33.35
CA LEU A 29 75.50 16.31 -33.80
C LEU A 29 76.35 17.53 -34.14
N LYS A 30 77.62 17.49 -33.74
CA LYS A 30 78.54 18.59 -34.05
C LYS A 30 78.98 18.50 -35.51
N THR A 31 79.24 19.65 -36.13
CA THR A 31 79.69 19.74 -37.53
C THR A 31 80.94 18.90 -37.84
N PRO A 32 81.97 18.81 -36.97
CA PRO A 32 83.10 17.92 -37.20
C PRO A 32 82.69 16.44 -37.27
N GLU A 33 81.84 15.98 -36.36
CA GLU A 33 81.35 14.59 -36.33
C GLU A 33 80.55 14.28 -37.61
N LEU A 34 79.68 15.19 -38.05
CA LEU A 34 78.95 15.04 -39.31
C LEU A 34 79.88 14.93 -40.52
N ARG A 35 80.99 15.67 -40.52
CA ARG A 35 81.93 15.65 -41.64
C ARG A 35 82.80 14.40 -41.63
N HIS A 36 83.45 14.11 -40.51
CA HIS A 36 84.45 13.05 -40.41
C HIS A 36 83.80 11.67 -40.27
N GLU A 37 82.77 11.55 -39.45
CA GLU A 37 82.15 10.25 -39.16
C GLU A 37 81.04 9.90 -40.15
N CYS A 38 80.35 10.89 -40.73
CA CYS A 38 79.20 10.63 -41.61
C CYS A 38 79.50 10.80 -43.10
N THR A 39 80.75 11.08 -43.48
CA THR A 39 81.15 11.14 -44.90
C THR A 39 82.54 10.55 -45.13
N ASN A 40 82.97 10.48 -46.39
CA ASN A 40 84.33 10.12 -46.78
C ASN A 40 85.30 11.33 -46.79
N TYR A 41 85.06 12.37 -45.99
CA TYR A 41 85.87 13.60 -45.97
C TYR A 41 87.37 13.36 -45.83
N ASP A 42 87.78 12.49 -44.91
CA ASP A 42 89.21 12.23 -44.66
C ASP A 42 89.88 11.54 -45.85
N GLU A 43 89.15 10.68 -46.56
CA GLU A 43 89.62 10.02 -47.78
C GLU A 43 89.75 11.00 -48.95
N LEU A 44 88.76 11.88 -49.13
CA LEU A 44 88.79 12.90 -50.19
C LEU A 44 89.93 13.90 -49.94
N ARG A 45 90.13 14.32 -48.69
CA ARG A 45 91.22 15.23 -48.30
C ARG A 45 92.60 14.61 -48.52
N GLN A 46 92.77 13.31 -48.24
CA GLN A 46 94.02 12.59 -48.42
C GLN A 46 94.22 12.07 -49.85
N GLY A 47 93.23 12.26 -50.73
CA GLY A 47 93.24 11.79 -52.11
C GLY A 47 94.42 12.36 -52.91
N ARG A 48 95.00 11.52 -53.76
CA ARG A 48 96.16 11.86 -54.59
C ARG A 48 95.94 13.12 -55.43
N GLU A 49 94.73 13.30 -55.96
CA GLU A 49 94.32 14.45 -56.76
C GLU A 49 94.40 15.78 -55.97
N VAL A 50 94.15 15.74 -54.66
CA VAL A 50 94.22 16.92 -53.77
C VAL A 50 95.66 17.17 -53.32
N GLN A 51 96.42 16.12 -53.05
CA GLN A 51 97.79 16.21 -52.56
C GLN A 51 98.78 16.71 -53.64
N LEU A 52 98.48 16.49 -54.92
CA LEU A 52 99.28 16.96 -56.05
C LEU A 52 99.10 18.47 -56.34
N LEU A 53 98.10 19.13 -55.74
CA LEU A 53 97.84 20.56 -55.95
C LEU A 53 98.79 21.44 -55.14
N GLY A 54 99.12 22.62 -55.68
CA GLY A 54 99.85 23.66 -54.95
C GLY A 54 99.02 24.31 -53.83
N GLU A 55 99.69 24.93 -52.86
CA GLU A 55 99.05 25.44 -51.62
C GLU A 55 97.81 26.35 -51.76
N PRO A 56 97.71 27.30 -52.72
CA PRO A 56 96.49 28.10 -52.83
C PRO A 56 95.31 27.29 -53.40
N GLU A 57 95.56 26.44 -54.39
CA GLU A 57 94.53 25.62 -55.04
C GLU A 57 94.07 24.48 -54.14
N ARG A 58 95.02 23.84 -53.45
CA ARG A 58 94.74 22.78 -52.47
C ARG A 58 93.86 23.28 -51.35
N SER A 59 94.16 24.46 -50.81
CA SER A 59 93.35 25.09 -49.77
C SER A 59 91.92 25.38 -50.24
N LYS A 60 91.75 25.86 -51.50
CA LYS A 60 90.44 26.05 -52.12
C LYS A 60 89.67 24.73 -52.26
N VAL A 61 90.30 23.69 -52.77
CA VAL A 61 89.69 22.36 -52.93
C VAL A 61 89.29 21.75 -51.59
N ILE A 62 90.15 21.83 -50.57
CA ILE A 62 89.82 21.33 -49.22
C ILE A 62 88.61 22.08 -48.65
N ALA A 63 88.50 23.40 -48.87
CA ALA A 63 87.34 24.17 -48.44
C ALA A 63 86.04 23.70 -49.13
N ILE A 64 86.09 23.41 -50.43
CA ILE A 64 84.96 22.86 -51.20
C ILE A 64 84.56 21.49 -50.65
N ILE A 65 85.50 20.55 -50.51
CA ILE A 65 85.24 19.21 -49.96
C ILE A 65 84.64 19.32 -48.54
N LYS A 66 85.19 20.20 -47.70
CA LYS A 66 84.68 20.48 -46.36
C LYS A 66 83.24 20.96 -46.38
N TYR A 67 82.89 21.86 -47.29
CA TYR A 67 81.54 22.37 -47.46
C TYR A 67 80.59 21.26 -47.94
N GLU A 68 80.91 20.57 -49.03
CA GLU A 68 80.06 19.54 -49.63
C GLU A 68 79.77 18.38 -48.66
N CYS A 69 80.80 17.87 -47.99
CA CYS A 69 80.62 16.81 -46.99
C CYS A 69 79.70 17.26 -45.85
N THR A 70 79.83 18.51 -45.38
CA THR A 70 78.95 19.02 -44.32
C THR A 70 77.53 19.29 -44.84
N ALA A 71 77.39 19.89 -46.02
CA ALA A 71 76.10 20.26 -46.60
C ALA A 71 75.26 19.03 -46.90
N GLN A 72 75.82 18.02 -47.57
CA GLN A 72 75.08 16.80 -47.91
C GLN A 72 74.66 16.00 -46.67
N ALA A 73 75.54 15.88 -45.67
CA ALA A 73 75.20 15.21 -44.40
C ALA A 73 74.08 15.94 -43.65
N LEU A 74 74.11 17.28 -43.63
CA LEU A 74 73.04 18.09 -43.05
C LEU A 74 71.72 18.00 -43.82
N GLN A 75 71.78 17.99 -45.15
CA GLN A 75 70.59 17.85 -46.01
C GLN A 75 69.91 16.51 -45.78
N TYR A 76 70.67 15.41 -45.78
CA TYR A 76 70.15 14.07 -45.47
C TYR A 76 69.48 14.04 -44.10
N ARG A 77 70.20 14.52 -43.07
CA ARG A 77 69.69 14.59 -41.70
C ARG A 77 68.42 15.44 -41.58
N ALA A 78 68.35 16.59 -42.24
CA ALA A 78 67.16 17.43 -42.25
C ALA A 78 65.96 16.71 -42.88
N GLY A 79 66.19 15.91 -43.92
CA GLY A 79 65.18 15.01 -44.50
C GLY A 79 64.66 14.00 -43.48
N CYS A 80 65.55 13.26 -42.83
CA CYS A 80 65.16 12.25 -41.82
C CYS A 80 64.37 12.86 -40.65
N LEU A 81 64.80 14.04 -40.15
CA LEU A 81 64.11 14.73 -39.07
C LEU A 81 62.72 15.24 -39.49
N ARG A 82 62.59 15.70 -40.74
CA ARG A 82 61.29 16.11 -41.30
C ARG A 82 60.34 14.92 -41.43
N ASP A 83 60.81 13.80 -41.97
CA ASP A 83 60.00 12.58 -42.08
C ASP A 83 59.55 12.08 -40.71
N ARG A 84 60.42 12.18 -39.70
CA ARG A 84 60.08 11.84 -38.33
C ARG A 84 59.05 12.81 -37.73
N ALA A 85 59.19 14.11 -37.97
CA ALA A 85 58.22 15.11 -37.53
C ALA A 85 56.84 14.84 -38.12
N ASN A 86 56.77 14.57 -39.43
CA ASN A 86 55.52 14.21 -40.12
C ASN A 86 54.89 12.94 -39.52
N LYS A 87 55.68 11.89 -39.29
CA LYS A 87 55.17 10.65 -38.65
C LYS A 87 54.60 10.91 -37.24
N LEU A 88 55.23 11.79 -36.47
CA LEU A 88 54.74 12.16 -35.14
C LEU A 88 53.46 12.98 -35.23
N GLU A 89 53.37 13.90 -36.19
CA GLU A 89 52.17 14.69 -36.46
C GLU A 89 50.99 13.80 -36.88
N ASP A 90 51.22 12.83 -37.78
CA ASP A 90 50.23 11.84 -38.18
C ASP A 90 49.74 11.01 -36.99
N ALA A 91 50.66 10.57 -36.12
CA ALA A 91 50.31 9.85 -34.90
C ALA A 91 49.49 10.72 -33.92
N CYS A 92 49.83 11.99 -33.76
CA CYS A 92 49.05 12.93 -32.95
C CYS A 92 47.63 13.11 -33.52
N ASN A 93 47.51 13.30 -34.83
CA ASN A 93 46.22 13.43 -35.51
C ASN A 93 45.35 12.18 -35.34
N GLU A 94 45.95 10.99 -35.40
CA GLU A 94 45.21 9.74 -35.19
C GLU A 94 44.73 9.60 -33.73
N LEU A 95 45.59 9.94 -32.75
CA LEU A 95 45.19 9.98 -31.34
C LEU A 95 44.04 10.96 -31.08
N ASP A 96 44.05 12.13 -31.73
CA ASP A 96 42.96 13.10 -31.59
C ASP A 96 41.63 12.60 -32.19
N ARG A 97 41.69 11.83 -33.29
CA ARG A 97 40.51 11.15 -33.85
C ARG A 97 39.97 10.09 -32.91
N GLU A 98 40.84 9.26 -32.33
CA GLU A 98 40.45 8.25 -31.35
C GLU A 98 39.84 8.87 -30.10
N LYS A 99 40.46 9.92 -29.56
CA LYS A 99 39.93 10.70 -28.44
C LYS A 99 38.54 11.25 -28.74
N SER A 100 38.35 11.81 -29.94
CA SER A 100 37.05 12.33 -30.38
C SER A 100 35.99 11.22 -30.48
N ARG A 101 36.38 10.04 -30.98
CA ARG A 101 35.50 8.87 -31.06
C ARG A 101 35.11 8.36 -29.67
N LEU A 102 36.07 8.24 -28.76
CA LEU A 102 35.84 7.83 -27.37
C LEU A 102 34.94 8.81 -26.63
N LEU A 103 35.13 10.12 -26.81
CA LEU A 103 34.26 11.14 -26.23
C LEU A 103 32.80 11.01 -26.69
N LYS A 104 32.57 10.69 -27.98
CA LYS A 104 31.22 10.41 -28.49
C LYS A 104 30.60 9.18 -27.81
N PHE A 105 31.37 8.11 -27.64
CA PHE A 105 30.91 6.92 -26.92
C PHE A 105 30.57 7.21 -25.46
N VAL A 106 31.42 7.96 -24.75
CA VAL A 106 31.18 8.36 -23.36
C VAL A 106 29.87 9.14 -23.24
N LYS A 107 29.62 10.11 -24.13
CA LYS A 107 28.35 10.86 -24.15
C LYS A 107 27.14 9.95 -24.36
N ALA A 108 27.20 9.04 -25.34
CA ALA A 108 26.12 8.09 -25.60
C ALA A 108 25.85 7.16 -24.41
N LEU A 109 26.90 6.74 -23.68
CA LEU A 109 26.75 5.95 -22.47
C LEU A 109 26.13 6.76 -21.33
N GLN A 110 26.54 8.02 -21.14
CA GLN A 110 25.95 8.92 -20.16
C GLN A 110 24.45 9.13 -20.41
N GLU A 111 24.05 9.43 -21.66
CA GLU A 111 22.65 9.59 -22.04
C GLU A 111 21.82 8.33 -21.72
N LYS A 112 22.34 7.14 -22.02
CA LYS A 112 21.69 5.88 -21.67
C LYS A 112 21.57 5.67 -20.16
N LEU A 113 22.61 5.99 -19.41
CA LEU A 113 22.62 5.89 -17.94
C LEU A 113 21.57 6.81 -17.32
N PHE A 114 21.55 8.09 -17.71
CA PHE A 114 20.53 9.04 -17.24
C PHE A 114 19.10 8.62 -17.64
N GLY A 115 18.93 8.06 -18.84
CA GLY A 115 17.66 7.48 -19.26
C GLY A 115 17.20 6.35 -18.33
N LYS A 116 18.12 5.44 -17.98
CA LYS A 116 17.85 4.32 -17.06
C LYS A 116 17.57 4.78 -15.63
N ASP A 117 18.28 5.78 -15.12
CA ASP A 117 18.01 6.36 -13.81
C ASP A 117 16.60 6.96 -13.73
N LYS A 118 16.16 7.65 -14.79
CA LYS A 118 14.80 8.20 -14.86
C LYS A 118 13.73 7.10 -14.90
N GLU A 119 13.95 6.03 -15.66
CA GLU A 119 13.08 4.84 -15.66
C GLU A 119 13.00 4.20 -14.27
N LEU A 120 14.14 4.10 -13.57
CA LEU A 120 14.21 3.58 -12.21
C LEU A 120 13.38 4.40 -11.23
N GLU A 121 13.50 5.73 -11.26
CA GLU A 121 12.70 6.61 -10.39
C GLU A 121 11.20 6.52 -10.69
N GLN A 122 10.82 6.40 -11.97
CA GLN A 122 9.43 6.16 -12.35
C GLN A 122 8.90 4.82 -11.83
N LEU A 123 9.70 3.76 -11.91
CA LEU A 123 9.34 2.44 -11.38
C LEU A 123 9.23 2.46 -9.86
N LYS A 124 10.15 3.10 -9.14
CA LYS A 124 10.07 3.28 -7.68
C LYS A 124 8.80 4.02 -7.28
N ALA A 125 8.47 5.11 -7.97
CA ALA A 125 7.23 5.85 -7.71
C ALA A 125 5.98 5.01 -7.96
N ARG A 126 5.99 4.16 -9.00
CA ARG A 126 4.89 3.24 -9.29
C ARG A 126 4.76 2.15 -8.22
N ILE A 127 5.87 1.59 -7.76
CA ILE A 127 5.88 0.60 -6.67
C ILE A 127 5.28 1.22 -5.40
N ALA A 128 5.73 2.41 -4.99
CA ALA A 128 5.21 3.07 -3.79
C ALA A 128 3.69 3.34 -3.87
N ARG A 129 3.17 3.71 -5.06
CA ARG A 129 1.72 3.86 -5.28
C ARG A 129 0.97 2.55 -5.14
N LEU A 130 1.48 1.48 -5.77
CA LEU A 130 0.86 0.15 -5.70
C LEU A 130 0.91 -0.45 -4.29
N GLU A 131 1.96 -0.17 -3.53
CA GLU A 131 2.06 -0.56 -2.11
C GLU A 131 0.99 0.16 -1.27
N ALA A 132 0.81 1.47 -1.48
CA ALA A 132 -0.25 2.22 -0.81
C ALA A 132 -1.65 1.71 -1.19
N GLU A 133 -1.91 1.45 -2.47
CA GLU A 133 -3.17 0.87 -2.94
C GLU A 133 -3.42 -0.51 -2.33
N ASN A 134 -2.41 -1.39 -2.29
CA ASN A 134 -2.54 -2.70 -1.64
C ASN A 134 -2.88 -2.58 -0.15
N GLU A 135 -2.25 -1.64 0.56
CA GLU A 135 -2.56 -1.43 1.97
C GLU A 135 -3.98 -0.93 2.17
N THR A 136 -4.47 -0.01 1.33
CA THR A 136 -5.87 0.42 1.38
C THR A 136 -6.84 -0.73 1.13
N LEU A 137 -6.55 -1.59 0.15
CA LEU A 137 -7.38 -2.77 -0.13
C LEU A 137 -7.37 -3.76 1.03
N ARG A 138 -6.23 -3.97 1.70
CA ARG A 138 -6.18 -4.81 2.91
C ARG A 138 -7.07 -4.26 4.01
N MET A 139 -7.01 -2.97 4.28
CA MET A 139 -7.90 -2.32 5.26
C MET A 139 -9.37 -2.43 4.86
N GLU A 140 -9.71 -2.36 3.58
CA GLU A 140 -11.08 -2.57 3.10
C GLU A 140 -11.55 -4.01 3.30
N VAL A 141 -10.70 -5.00 3.06
CA VAL A 141 -10.98 -6.42 3.33
C VAL A 141 -11.22 -6.64 4.82
N GLU A 142 -10.34 -6.15 5.70
CA GLU A 142 -10.52 -6.26 7.16
C GLU A 142 -11.84 -5.63 7.63
N LYS A 143 -12.20 -4.47 7.08
CA LYS A 143 -13.50 -3.84 7.36
C LYS A 143 -14.66 -4.72 6.90
N ALA A 144 -14.58 -5.29 5.69
CA ALA A 144 -15.62 -6.16 5.17
C ALA A 144 -15.80 -7.42 6.02
N GLU A 145 -14.71 -8.01 6.51
CA GLU A 145 -14.73 -9.14 7.44
C GLU A 145 -15.41 -8.75 8.77
N ALA A 146 -15.05 -7.61 9.36
CA ALA A 146 -15.69 -7.12 10.58
C ALA A 146 -17.20 -6.85 10.40
N TYR A 147 -17.61 -6.33 9.22
CA TYR A 147 -19.01 -6.16 8.88
C TYR A 147 -19.75 -7.50 8.79
N ALA A 148 -19.13 -8.52 8.21
CA ALA A 148 -19.72 -9.86 8.11
C ALA A 148 -19.93 -10.47 9.50
N GLU A 149 -18.97 -10.33 10.41
CA GLU A 149 -19.11 -10.78 11.80
C GLU A 149 -20.25 -10.05 12.52
N LEU A 150 -20.32 -8.72 12.36
CA LEU A 150 -21.39 -7.91 12.96
C LEU A 150 -22.77 -8.33 12.43
N GLN A 151 -22.88 -8.66 11.15
CA GLN A 151 -24.12 -9.14 10.55
C GLN A 151 -24.57 -10.48 11.17
N VAL A 152 -23.65 -11.41 11.39
CA VAL A 152 -23.94 -12.69 12.07
C VAL A 152 -24.43 -12.46 13.50
N GLU A 153 -23.78 -11.57 14.26
CA GLU A 153 -24.23 -11.21 15.61
C GLU A 153 -25.59 -10.52 15.61
N PHE A 154 -25.85 -9.64 14.65
CA PHE A 154 -27.15 -8.98 14.48
C PHE A 154 -28.26 -10.00 14.22
N GLU A 155 -28.05 -10.98 13.35
CA GLU A 155 -29.01 -12.05 13.09
C GLU A 155 -29.28 -12.91 14.33
N LYS A 156 -28.25 -13.23 15.13
CA LYS A 156 -28.42 -13.93 16.42
C LYS A 156 -29.28 -13.11 17.37
N LEU A 157 -29.00 -11.82 17.49
CA LEU A 157 -29.73 -10.91 18.37
C LEU A 157 -31.19 -10.75 17.93
N GLN A 158 -31.45 -10.68 16.62
CA GLN A 158 -32.79 -10.64 16.06
C GLN A 158 -33.59 -11.92 16.39
N LYS A 159 -32.96 -13.10 16.29
CA LYS A 159 -33.60 -14.37 16.70
C LYS A 159 -33.91 -14.38 18.19
N GLN A 160 -32.99 -13.94 19.05
CA GLN A 160 -33.21 -13.84 20.49
C GLN A 160 -34.35 -12.87 20.82
N TYR A 161 -34.39 -11.70 20.16
CA TYR A 161 -35.46 -10.73 20.33
C TYR A 161 -36.83 -11.31 19.97
N ALA A 162 -36.94 -12.03 18.85
CA ALA A 162 -38.18 -12.69 18.45
C ALA A 162 -38.67 -13.73 19.47
N VAL A 163 -37.75 -14.47 20.10
CA VAL A 163 -38.07 -15.40 21.19
C VAL A 163 -38.62 -14.66 22.40
N ILE A 164 -37.96 -13.57 22.82
CA ILE A 164 -38.41 -12.72 23.93
C ILE A 164 -39.79 -12.11 23.63
N GLU A 165 -40.02 -11.64 22.41
CA GLU A 165 -41.30 -11.06 22.01
C GLU A 165 -42.44 -12.09 22.07
N LYS A 166 -42.21 -13.31 21.57
CA LYS A 166 -43.15 -14.42 21.72
C LYS A 166 -43.44 -14.70 23.19
N ARG A 167 -42.40 -14.78 24.02
CA ARG A 167 -42.54 -15.01 25.46
C ARG A 167 -43.34 -13.91 26.14
N ARG A 168 -43.12 -12.65 25.75
CA ARG A 168 -43.88 -11.49 26.25
C ARG A 168 -45.36 -11.59 25.88
N LYS A 169 -45.68 -12.01 24.65
CA LYS A 169 -47.07 -12.23 24.21
C LYS A 169 -47.74 -13.37 24.99
N GLU A 170 -47.03 -14.46 25.26
CA GLU A 170 -47.52 -15.56 26.11
C GLU A 170 -47.81 -15.10 27.54
N LEU A 171 -46.86 -14.38 28.16
CA LEU A 171 -47.03 -13.84 29.51
C LEU A 171 -48.21 -12.87 29.59
N ALA A 172 -48.41 -12.02 28.57
CA ALA A 172 -49.57 -11.13 28.50
C ALA A 172 -50.90 -11.92 28.46
N LYS A 173 -51.00 -12.97 27.64
CA LYS A 173 -52.18 -13.84 27.60
C LYS A 173 -52.42 -14.57 28.92
N ASN A 174 -51.35 -15.08 29.54
CA ASN A 174 -51.45 -15.75 30.84
C ASN A 174 -51.93 -14.78 31.93
N ASN A 175 -51.36 -13.57 31.99
CA ASN A 175 -51.80 -12.53 32.92
C ASN A 175 -53.26 -12.12 32.71
N GLN A 176 -53.73 -12.01 31.46
CA GLN A 176 -55.15 -11.75 31.18
C GLN A 176 -56.05 -12.89 31.67
N SER A 177 -55.68 -14.14 31.41
CA SER A 177 -56.41 -15.33 31.89
C SER A 177 -56.45 -15.39 33.42
N LEU A 178 -55.32 -15.15 34.09
CA LEU A 178 -55.24 -15.09 35.55
C LEU A 178 -56.10 -13.95 36.10
N GLY A 179 -56.05 -12.76 35.51
CA GLY A 179 -56.91 -11.63 35.87
C GLY A 179 -58.40 -11.98 35.76
N GLY A 180 -58.80 -12.65 34.68
CA GLY A 180 -60.16 -13.16 34.50
C GLY A 180 -60.57 -14.18 35.56
N ARG A 181 -59.68 -15.13 35.89
CA ARG A 181 -59.92 -16.12 36.97
C ARG A 181 -60.05 -15.45 38.34
N VAL A 182 -59.16 -14.51 38.67
CA VAL A 182 -59.22 -13.76 39.93
C VAL A 182 -60.51 -12.97 40.05
N ALA A 183 -60.92 -12.28 38.98
CA ALA A 183 -62.20 -11.57 38.95
C ALA A 183 -63.40 -12.52 39.10
N GLY A 184 -63.36 -13.70 38.46
CA GLY A 184 -64.38 -14.75 38.62
C GLY A 184 -64.48 -15.26 40.05
N VAL A 185 -63.34 -15.57 40.69
CA VAL A 185 -63.28 -15.97 42.11
C VAL A 185 -63.82 -14.88 43.03
N GLN A 186 -63.49 -13.61 42.77
CA GLN A 186 -64.05 -12.47 43.51
C GLN A 186 -65.57 -12.37 43.35
N ARG A 187 -66.12 -12.55 42.15
CA ARG A 187 -67.57 -12.55 41.93
C ARG A 187 -68.27 -13.71 42.63
N VAL A 188 -67.73 -14.92 42.57
CA VAL A 188 -68.28 -16.08 43.28
C VAL A 188 -68.23 -15.84 44.80
N ARG A 189 -67.15 -15.26 45.30
CA ARG A 189 -67.04 -14.87 46.71
C ARG A 189 -68.12 -13.84 47.09
N GLN A 190 -68.29 -12.78 46.30
CA GLN A 190 -69.34 -11.79 46.52
C GLN A 190 -70.74 -12.40 46.48
N ALA A 191 -71.02 -13.27 45.50
CA ALA A 191 -72.31 -13.96 45.39
C ALA A 191 -72.55 -14.90 46.57
N ARG A 192 -71.52 -15.59 47.06
CA ARG A 192 -71.58 -16.41 48.28
C ARG A 192 -71.88 -15.54 49.49
N ASP A 193 -71.17 -14.42 49.65
CA ASP A 193 -71.36 -13.50 50.77
C ASP A 193 -72.78 -12.91 50.76
N ALA A 194 -73.31 -12.56 49.58
CA ALA A 194 -74.70 -12.12 49.40
C ALA A 194 -75.71 -13.22 49.72
N ALA A 195 -75.49 -14.47 49.26
CA ALA A 195 -76.35 -15.61 49.57
C ALA A 195 -76.34 -15.94 51.07
N GLN A 196 -75.19 -15.82 51.74
CA GLN A 196 -75.10 -15.96 53.19
C GLN A 196 -75.86 -14.86 53.94
N ALA A 197 -75.83 -13.62 53.44
CA ALA A 197 -76.62 -12.53 54.01
C ALA A 197 -78.13 -12.80 53.87
N LEU A 198 -78.59 -13.20 52.68
CA LEU A 198 -79.99 -13.59 52.42
C LEU A 198 -80.42 -14.77 53.30
N ALA A 199 -79.58 -15.80 53.45
CA ALA A 199 -79.90 -16.95 54.30
C ALA A 199 -80.04 -16.54 55.78
N LYS A 200 -79.23 -15.59 56.27
CA LYS A 200 -79.38 -15.03 57.62
C LYS A 200 -80.69 -14.27 57.77
N GLU A 201 -81.06 -13.47 56.78
CA GLU A 201 -82.32 -12.71 56.77
C GLU A 201 -83.55 -13.62 56.74
N GLN A 202 -83.55 -14.63 55.85
CA GLN A 202 -84.60 -15.65 55.82
C GLN A 202 -84.70 -16.43 57.13
N LYS A 203 -83.57 -16.77 57.75
CA LYS A 203 -83.55 -17.42 59.06
C LYS A 203 -84.19 -16.53 60.13
N GLN A 204 -83.90 -15.23 60.12
CA GLN A 204 -84.56 -14.25 61.00
C GLN A 204 -86.07 -14.19 60.72
N GLN A 205 -86.49 -14.09 59.46
CA GLN A 205 -87.91 -14.09 59.08
C GLN A 205 -88.63 -15.37 59.54
N ILE A 206 -88.03 -16.55 59.34
CA ILE A 206 -88.56 -17.83 59.82
C ILE A 206 -88.71 -17.79 61.35
N THR A 207 -87.72 -17.27 62.09
CA THR A 207 -87.85 -17.16 63.55
C THR A 207 -88.96 -16.21 63.98
N THR A 208 -89.17 -15.10 63.25
CA THR A 208 -90.28 -14.17 63.50
C THR A 208 -91.62 -14.81 63.19
N LEU A 209 -91.78 -15.42 62.02
CA LEU A 209 -92.99 -16.14 61.61
C LEU A 209 -93.30 -17.32 62.55
N THR A 210 -92.28 -18.01 63.07
CA THR A 210 -92.46 -19.08 64.05
C THR A 210 -93.00 -18.53 65.37
N LYS A 211 -92.48 -17.38 65.84
CA LYS A 211 -93.01 -16.70 67.03
C LYS A 211 -94.45 -16.20 66.81
N GLU A 212 -94.76 -15.69 65.63
CA GLU A 212 -96.13 -15.30 65.26
C GLU A 212 -97.07 -16.50 65.19
N ASN A 213 -96.67 -17.61 64.56
CA ASN A 213 -97.44 -18.85 64.56
C ASN A 213 -97.71 -19.35 65.98
N GLN A 214 -96.72 -19.31 66.87
CA GLN A 214 -96.91 -19.66 68.28
C GLN A 214 -97.89 -18.71 68.99
N ARG A 215 -97.84 -17.40 68.71
CA ARG A 215 -98.82 -16.43 69.24
C ARG A 215 -100.22 -16.71 68.72
N LEU A 216 -100.37 -16.98 67.42
CA LEU A 216 -101.65 -17.31 66.79
C LEU A 216 -102.23 -18.62 67.33
N ARG A 217 -101.40 -19.65 67.53
CA ARG A 217 -101.83 -20.89 68.19
C ARG A 217 -102.35 -20.66 69.60
N LYS A 218 -101.61 -19.88 70.42
CA LYS A 218 -102.08 -19.47 71.76
C LYS A 218 -103.36 -18.63 71.70
N GLY A 219 -103.54 -17.83 70.65
CA GLY A 219 -104.78 -17.09 70.39
C GLY A 219 -105.95 -18.02 70.05
N ASN A 220 -105.74 -19.00 69.18
CA ASN A 220 -106.73 -20.02 68.83
C ASN A 220 -107.12 -20.89 70.03
N GLU A 221 -106.16 -21.30 70.86
CA GLU A 221 -106.43 -22.04 72.09
C GLU A 221 -107.30 -21.24 73.08
N LYS A 222 -107.07 -19.92 73.18
CA LYS A 222 -107.92 -19.03 73.99
C LYS A 222 -109.33 -18.89 73.42
N LEU A 223 -109.45 -18.74 72.10
CA LEU A 223 -110.75 -18.67 71.42
C LEU A 223 -111.52 -20.00 71.52
N GLN A 224 -110.84 -21.14 71.45
CA GLN A 224 -111.44 -22.45 71.71
C GLN A 224 -111.91 -22.58 73.17
N ALA A 225 -111.12 -22.11 74.14
CA ALA A 225 -111.55 -22.10 75.54
C ALA A 225 -112.73 -21.14 75.80
N GLU A 226 -112.85 -20.04 75.05
CA GLU A 226 -114.01 -19.15 75.07
C GLU A 226 -115.24 -19.79 74.41
N LEU A 227 -115.07 -20.53 73.31
CA LEU A 227 -116.11 -21.33 72.67
C LEU A 227 -116.64 -22.44 73.60
N GLU A 228 -115.76 -23.15 74.31
CA GLU A 228 -116.14 -24.17 75.29
C GLU A 228 -116.89 -23.56 76.50
N LYS A 229 -116.53 -22.34 76.92
CA LYS A 229 -117.28 -21.60 77.95
C LYS A 229 -118.65 -21.13 77.46
N LEU A 230 -118.80 -20.77 76.19
CA LEU A 230 -120.09 -20.40 75.58
C LEU A 230 -120.99 -21.62 75.37
N GLN A 231 -120.44 -22.78 75.01
CA GLN A 231 -121.17 -24.05 74.94
C GLN A 231 -121.71 -24.49 76.31
N LYS A 232 -120.90 -24.40 77.38
CA LYS A 232 -121.37 -24.66 78.76
C LYS A 232 -122.43 -23.67 79.26
N ARG A 233 -122.60 -22.51 78.62
CA ARG A 233 -123.65 -21.52 78.93
C ARG A 233 -124.97 -21.80 78.20
N ASN A 234 -124.93 -22.58 77.12
CA ASN A 234 -126.12 -22.96 76.33
C ASN A 234 -126.84 -24.20 76.91
N ASP A 235 -126.14 -25.05 77.67
CA ASP A 235 -126.72 -26.27 78.28
C ASP A 235 -127.47 -26.01 79.60
N LEU A 236 -127.48 -24.77 80.11
CA LEU A 236 -128.19 -24.34 81.33
C LEU A 236 -129.53 -23.62 81.08
N GLY A 237 -130.04 -23.65 79.84
CA GLY A 237 -131.27 -22.94 79.42
C GLY A 237 -132.35 -23.80 78.74
N ARG A 238 -132.28 -25.13 78.82
CA ARG A 238 -133.27 -26.06 78.21
C ARG A 238 -133.89 -27.02 79.21
N THR A 239 -134.39 -26.48 80.32
CA THR A 239 -135.49 -27.07 81.09
C THR A 239 -136.71 -26.19 80.86
N GLU A 240 -137.89 -26.81 80.64
CA GLU A 240 -139.21 -26.18 80.57
C GLU A 240 -139.59 -25.52 79.24
N THR A 241 -140.14 -26.31 78.30
CA THR A 241 -141.44 -26.10 77.63
C THR A 241 -141.51 -26.95 76.36
N GLN A 242 -142.22 -28.08 76.40
CA GLN A 242 -143.08 -28.60 75.33
C GLN A 242 -143.70 -29.94 75.76
N ASP A 243 -144.81 -29.84 76.50
CA ASP A 243 -145.90 -30.82 76.46
C ASP A 243 -146.90 -30.40 75.35
N ASN A 244 -147.47 -31.40 74.67
CA ASN A 244 -148.60 -31.38 73.72
C ASN A 244 -148.30 -30.86 72.29
N GLU A 245 -148.53 -31.59 71.18
CA GLU A 245 -149.60 -32.55 70.85
C GLU A 245 -149.20 -33.55 69.71
N THR A 246 -149.26 -34.86 70.06
CA THR A 246 -149.89 -36.03 69.37
C THR A 246 -149.80 -36.31 67.85
N ARG A 247 -149.04 -37.38 67.49
CA ARG A 247 -149.48 -38.58 66.75
C ARG A 247 -148.44 -39.70 66.77
#